data_AF-A0A8J3NNJ8-F1
#
_entry.id   AF-A0A8J3NNJ8-F1
#
_cell.length_a   1.000
_cell.length_b   1.000
_cell.length_c   1.000
_cell.angle_alpha   90.00
_cell.angle_beta   90.00
_cell.angle_gamma   90.00
#
_symmetry.space_group_name_H-M   'P 1'
#
loop_
_entity.id
_entity.type
_entity.pdbx_description
1 polymer ?
#
loop_
_entity_poly.entity_id
_entity_poly.type
_entity_poly.pdbx_seq_one_letter_code
_entity_poly.pdbx_strand_id
1 'polypeptide(L)'
;MNLLEMRAVVPGLRTFADGIDPATAATVHTTVYTGYVVLVHNTGFRGMIRLTDVQEVSFFVPDSAPYPQPPDALGVELSVRHFRSSGNISAVHIGARDERVAVVPDPRGGEHQWLQVTFHTPVYSHELVELNYRVTVQNR
;
A
#
# COMPACT_ATOMS: atom_id res chain seq x y z
N MET A 1 2.29 19.67 4.21
CA MET A 1 3.47 18.98 4.80
C MET A 1 2.94 17.84 5.64
N ASN A 2 3.38 16.61 5.39
CA ASN A 2 2.83 15.41 6.01
C ASN A 2 3.48 15.15 7.39
N LEU A 3 2.71 14.57 8.33
CA LEU A 3 3.25 14.16 9.62
C LEU A 3 4.05 12.87 9.49
N LEU A 4 3.49 11.88 8.79
CA LEU A 4 4.19 10.65 8.48
C LEU A 4 4.79 10.75 7.08
N GLU A 5 6.09 10.51 6.99
CA GLU A 5 6.82 10.48 5.73
C GLU A 5 7.13 9.05 5.32
N MET A 6 6.90 8.77 4.04
CA MET A 6 7.35 7.55 3.38
C MET A 6 8.88 7.48 3.45
N ARG A 7 9.43 6.47 4.12
CA ARG A 7 10.89 6.23 4.14
C ARG A 7 11.32 5.13 3.22
N ALA A 8 10.54 4.07 3.11
CA ALA A 8 10.86 2.96 2.26
C ALA A 8 9.60 2.22 1.81
N VAL A 9 9.67 1.66 0.62
CA VAL A 9 8.79 0.60 0.14
C VAL A 9 9.70 -0.55 -0.21
N VAL A 10 9.62 -1.64 0.55
CA VAL A 10 10.57 -2.75 0.47
C VAL A 10 9.87 -3.94 -0.17
N PRO A 11 10.29 -4.36 -1.39
CA PRO A 11 9.72 -5.53 -2.04
C PRO A 11 10.09 -6.81 -1.27
N GLY A 12 9.10 -7.70 -1.18
CA GLY A 12 9.25 -9.07 -0.72
C GLY A 12 9.20 -10.07 -1.88
N LEU A 13 8.87 -11.32 -1.56
CA LEU A 13 8.75 -12.37 -2.57
C LEU A 13 7.55 -12.11 -3.47
N ARG A 14 7.77 -12.17 -4.79
CA ARG A 14 6.71 -12.23 -5.79
C ARG A 14 6.33 -13.68 -6.04
N THR A 15 5.03 -13.98 -6.01
CA THR A 15 4.52 -15.33 -6.31
C THR A 15 3.54 -15.30 -7.47
N PHE A 16 3.45 -16.43 -8.15
CA PHE A 16 2.60 -16.64 -9.31
C PHE A 16 1.76 -17.88 -9.06
N ALA A 17 0.50 -17.82 -9.49
CA ALA A 17 -0.41 -18.95 -9.41
C ALA A 17 -1.34 -18.93 -10.62
N ASP A 18 -1.43 -20.07 -11.30
CA ASP A 18 -2.38 -20.28 -12.38
C ASP A 18 -3.58 -21.05 -11.84
N GLY A 19 -4.76 -20.66 -12.27
CA GLY A 19 -6.02 -21.27 -11.86
C GLY A 19 -7.03 -21.33 -13.00
N ILE A 20 -8.19 -21.89 -12.69
CA ILE A 20 -9.35 -21.90 -13.58
C ILE A 20 -10.46 -21.11 -12.88
N ASP A 21 -11.00 -20.11 -13.55
CA ASP A 21 -12.18 -19.38 -13.08
C ASP A 21 -13.38 -20.35 -13.09
N PRO A 22 -13.98 -20.67 -11.92
CA PRO A 22 -15.06 -21.64 -11.84
C PRO A 22 -16.33 -21.18 -12.57
N ALA A 23 -16.51 -19.87 -12.79
CA ALA A 23 -17.68 -19.33 -13.49
C ALA A 23 -17.54 -19.39 -15.01
N THR A 24 -16.33 -19.25 -15.54
CA THR A 24 -16.08 -19.11 -16.99
C THR A 24 -15.27 -20.24 -17.60
N ALA A 25 -14.69 -21.12 -16.78
CA ALA A 25 -13.72 -22.15 -17.16
C ALA A 25 -12.45 -21.61 -17.87
N ALA A 26 -12.25 -20.28 -17.88
CA ALA A 26 -11.06 -19.65 -18.43
C ALA A 26 -9.86 -19.83 -17.50
N THR A 27 -8.66 -19.93 -18.08
CA THR A 27 -7.41 -19.83 -17.31
C THR A 27 -7.28 -18.44 -16.72
N VAL A 28 -6.84 -18.36 -15.46
CA VAL A 28 -6.54 -17.11 -14.77
C VAL A 28 -5.12 -17.16 -14.26
N HIS A 29 -4.34 -16.14 -14.65
CA HIS A 29 -2.99 -15.92 -14.18
C HIS A 29 -3.00 -14.93 -13.03
N THR A 30 -2.64 -15.39 -11.83
CA THR A 30 -2.55 -14.57 -10.62
C THR A 30 -1.09 -14.24 -10.31
N THR A 31 -0.79 -12.96 -10.16
CA THR A 31 0.48 -12.48 -9.60
C THR A 31 0.21 -11.87 -8.23
N VAL A 32 1.02 -12.23 -7.23
CA VAL A 32 0.98 -11.62 -5.90
C VAL A 32 2.30 -10.91 -5.63
N TYR A 33 2.22 -9.60 -5.38
CA TYR A 33 3.32 -8.78 -4.93
C TYR A 33 3.23 -8.61 -3.42
N THR A 34 4.27 -8.98 -2.70
CA THR A 34 4.35 -8.79 -1.25
C THR A 34 5.50 -7.87 -0.90
N GLY A 35 5.47 -7.32 0.31
CA GLY A 35 6.53 -6.49 0.84
C GLY A 35 6.05 -5.73 2.07
N TYR A 36 6.74 -4.65 2.42
CA TYR A 36 6.27 -3.75 3.46
C TYR A 36 6.64 -2.30 3.15
N VAL A 37 5.88 -1.39 3.74
CA VAL A 37 6.10 0.06 3.65
C VAL A 37 6.47 0.60 5.03
N VAL A 38 7.40 1.55 5.07
CA VAL A 38 7.89 2.17 6.30
C VAL A 38 7.51 3.65 6.29
N LEU A 39 6.72 4.06 7.27
CA LEU A 39 6.35 5.46 7.51
C LEU A 39 6.97 5.91 8.83
N VAL A 40 7.62 7.06 8.84
CA VAL A 40 8.20 7.64 10.07
C VAL A 40 7.71 9.05 10.31
N HIS A 41 7.72 9.44 11.58
CA HIS A 41 7.41 10.79 11.97
C HIS A 41 8.38 11.81 11.35
N ASN A 42 7.81 12.83 10.73
CA ASN A 42 8.51 14.00 10.22
C ASN A 42 8.83 14.96 11.36
N THR A 43 10.10 15.00 11.78
CA THR A 43 10.58 15.93 12.82
C THR A 43 10.46 17.41 12.43
N GLY A 44 10.34 17.68 11.12
CA GLY A 44 10.08 19.00 10.58
C GLY A 44 8.62 19.46 10.69
N PHE A 45 7.66 18.57 11.01
CA PHE A 45 6.25 18.94 11.08
C PHE A 45 5.98 20.10 12.04
N ARG A 46 5.24 21.10 11.57
CA ARG A 46 4.77 22.26 12.35
C ARG A 46 3.28 22.41 12.09
N GLY A 47 2.47 21.86 12.98
CA GLY A 47 1.01 21.86 12.85
C GLY A 47 0.34 21.26 14.08
N MET A 48 -0.98 21.32 14.11
CA MET A 48 -1.80 20.71 15.15
C MET A 48 -2.39 19.39 14.63
N ILE A 49 -2.42 18.36 15.47
CA ILE A 49 -2.98 17.04 15.16
C ILE A 49 -4.05 16.70 16.18
N ARG A 50 -5.20 16.26 15.69
CA ARG A 50 -6.32 15.73 16.49
C ARG A 50 -6.26 14.20 16.53
N LEU A 51 -6.90 13.62 17.54
CA LEU A 51 -6.99 12.16 17.72
C LEU A 51 -7.68 11.44 16.54
N THR A 52 -8.53 12.15 15.80
CA THR A 52 -9.30 11.62 14.66
C THR A 52 -8.61 11.83 13.32
N ASP A 53 -7.48 12.53 13.30
CA ASP A 53 -6.81 12.87 12.05
C ASP A 53 -6.21 11.62 11.42
N VAL A 54 -6.45 11.50 10.11
CA VAL A 54 -5.81 10.50 9.26
C VAL A 54 -5.07 11.17 8.14
N GLN A 55 -4.04 10.48 7.65
CA GLN A 55 -3.29 10.90 6.48
C GLN A 55 -3.49 9.88 5.38
N GLU A 56 -3.81 10.37 4.18
CA GLU A 56 -3.74 9.57 2.98
C GLU A 56 -2.28 9.33 2.61
N VAL A 57 -1.96 8.07 2.33
CA VAL A 57 -0.63 7.62 1.93
C VAL A 57 -0.80 6.83 0.65
N SER A 58 0.07 7.10 -0.33
CA SER A 58 0.13 6.32 -1.55
C SER A 58 1.57 5.95 -1.90
N PHE A 59 1.74 4.81 -2.55
CA PHE A 59 3.01 4.36 -3.08
C PHE A 59 2.82 3.47 -4.32
N PHE A 60 3.85 3.42 -5.17
CA PHE A 60 3.91 2.50 -6.29
C PHE A 60 4.47 1.16 -5.84
N VAL A 61 3.85 0.05 -6.26
CA VAL A 61 4.33 -1.29 -5.95
C VAL A 61 5.66 -1.52 -6.66
N PRO A 62 6.77 -1.71 -5.93
CA PRO A 62 8.08 -1.96 -6.52
C PRO A 62 8.06 -3.27 -7.33
N ASP A 63 8.83 -3.30 -8.41
CA ASP A 63 8.99 -4.47 -9.29
C ASP A 63 7.67 -5.01 -9.89
N SER A 64 6.61 -4.19 -9.84
CA SER A 64 5.40 -4.46 -10.61
C SER A 64 5.75 -4.43 -12.10
N ALA A 65 5.32 -5.46 -12.83
CA ALA A 65 5.47 -5.45 -14.27
C ALA A 65 4.68 -4.26 -14.86
N PRO A 66 5.14 -3.63 -15.95
CA PRO A 66 4.31 -2.67 -16.65
C PRO A 66 3.00 -3.33 -17.08
N TYR A 67 1.88 -2.64 -16.89
CA TYR A 67 0.55 -3.11 -17.28
C TYR A 67 0.15 -2.44 -18.59
N PRO A 68 0.32 -3.11 -19.76
CA PRO A 68 -0.10 -2.56 -21.05
C PRO A 68 -1.63 -2.52 -21.20
N GLN A 69 -2.33 -3.41 -20.49
CA GLN A 69 -3.79 -3.43 -20.37
C GLN A 69 -4.15 -3.51 -18.88
N PRO A 70 -5.28 -2.91 -18.46
CA PRO A 70 -5.77 -3.04 -17.10
C PRO A 70 -6.05 -4.52 -16.76
N PRO A 71 -5.63 -5.00 -15.57
CA PRO A 71 -5.98 -6.33 -15.08
C PRO A 71 -7.49 -6.52 -14.91
N ASP A 72 -7.93 -7.77 -15.00
CA ASP A 72 -9.34 -8.13 -14.81
C ASP A 72 -9.78 -7.91 -13.35
N ALA A 73 -8.89 -8.19 -12.39
CA ALA A 73 -9.15 -7.96 -10.98
C ALA A 73 -7.87 -7.58 -10.22
N LEU A 74 -8.08 -6.75 -9.19
CA LEU A 74 -7.06 -6.28 -8.27
C LEU A 74 -7.55 -6.45 -6.83
N GLY A 75 -6.64 -6.85 -5.94
CA GLY A 75 -6.87 -6.92 -4.50
C GLY A 75 -5.67 -6.35 -3.75
N VAL A 76 -5.93 -5.72 -2.61
CA VAL A 76 -4.88 -5.25 -1.70
C VAL A 76 -5.24 -5.61 -0.26
N GLU A 77 -4.25 -6.09 0.47
CA GLU A 77 -4.31 -6.29 1.91
C GLU A 77 -3.14 -5.54 2.54
N LEU A 78 -3.41 -4.80 3.61
CA LEU A 78 -2.41 -4.12 4.42
C LEU A 78 -2.52 -4.61 5.87
N SER A 79 -1.39 -5.00 6.48
CA SER A 79 -1.37 -5.45 7.88
C SER A 79 -0.25 -4.81 8.67
N VAL A 80 -0.49 -4.53 9.95
CA VAL A 80 0.54 -3.94 10.82
C VAL A 80 1.67 -4.95 11.02
N ARG A 81 2.88 -4.54 10.64
CA ARG A 81 4.10 -5.32 10.81
C ARG A 81 4.81 -4.92 12.10
N HIS A 82 5.05 -3.62 12.25
CA HIS A 82 5.76 -3.05 13.38
C HIS A 82 5.24 -1.64 13.64
N PHE A 83 5.19 -1.25 14.91
CA PHE A 83 4.73 0.06 15.32
C PHE A 83 5.51 0.55 16.54
N ARG A 84 5.86 1.83 16.53
CA ARG A 84 6.46 2.53 17.67
C ARG A 84 5.66 3.79 17.95
N SER A 85 5.16 3.86 19.19
CA SER A 85 4.41 5.02 19.66
C SER A 85 5.34 6.18 20.04
N SER A 86 4.86 7.41 19.86
CA SER A 86 5.50 8.62 20.39
C SER A 86 5.32 8.79 21.92
N GLY A 87 4.80 7.79 22.64
CA GLY A 87 4.63 7.80 24.10
C GLY A 87 3.31 8.40 24.61
N ASN A 88 2.36 8.70 23.73
CA ASN A 88 1.07 9.29 24.11
C ASN A 88 0.02 8.18 24.35
N ILE A 89 -0.42 8.01 25.60
CA ILE A 89 -1.20 6.85 26.09
C ILE A 89 -2.74 6.98 25.96
N SER A 90 -3.24 8.05 25.33
CA SER A 90 -4.69 8.35 25.35
C SER A 90 -5.54 7.45 24.44
N ALA A 91 -5.03 7.05 23.28
CA ALA A 91 -5.65 6.09 22.35
C ALA A 91 -4.66 5.76 21.23
N VAL A 92 -4.53 4.48 20.89
CA VAL A 92 -3.61 4.00 19.84
C VAL A 92 -4.41 3.26 18.78
N HIS A 93 -4.75 3.96 17.69
CA HIS A 93 -5.28 3.34 16.48
C HIS A 93 -4.12 3.09 15.52
N ILE A 94 -3.88 1.84 15.14
CA ILE A 94 -2.76 1.48 14.24
C ILE A 94 -3.33 0.71 13.07
N GLY A 95 -2.81 0.98 11.88
CA GLY A 95 -3.14 0.23 10.68
C GLY A 95 -3.54 1.13 9.51
N ALA A 96 -3.76 0.48 8.39
CA ALA A 96 -4.40 1.08 7.23
C ALA A 96 -5.92 0.94 7.34
N ARG A 97 -6.62 1.84 6.67
CA ARG A 97 -8.04 1.73 6.36
C ARG A 97 -8.29 2.26 4.96
N ASP A 98 -9.42 1.86 4.38
CA ASP A 98 -9.84 2.26 3.03
C ASP A 98 -8.75 1.98 1.98
N GLU A 99 -8.03 0.86 2.14
CA GLU A 99 -6.99 0.45 1.22
C GLU A 99 -7.56 0.16 -0.17
N ARG A 100 -6.87 0.69 -1.18
CA ARG A 100 -7.21 0.54 -2.58
C ARG A 100 -5.95 0.36 -3.39
N VAL A 101 -6.05 -0.42 -4.45
CA VAL A 101 -5.03 -0.55 -5.47
C VAL A 101 -5.65 -0.19 -6.81
N ALA A 102 -4.91 0.58 -7.61
CA ALA A 102 -5.31 0.96 -8.95
C ALA A 102 -4.12 0.86 -9.91
N VAL A 103 -4.43 0.67 -11.17
CA VAL A 103 -3.47 0.88 -12.25
C VAL A 103 -3.55 2.34 -12.68
N VAL A 104 -2.42 3.05 -12.67
CA VAL A 104 -2.32 4.48 -12.97
C VAL A 104 -1.23 4.74 -14.03
N PRO A 105 -1.28 5.87 -14.75
CA PRO A 105 -0.21 6.22 -15.70
C PRO A 105 1.18 6.26 -15.04
N ASP A 106 2.22 5.91 -15.80
CA ASP A 106 3.60 6.03 -15.31
C ASP A 106 3.86 7.49 -14.87
N PRO A 107 4.22 7.73 -13.60
CA PRO A 107 4.45 9.08 -13.08
C PRO A 107 5.61 9.81 -13.77
N ARG A 108 6.44 9.09 -14.55
CA ARG A 108 7.55 9.61 -15.33
C ARG A 108 7.16 9.95 -16.78
N GLY A 109 5.90 9.71 -17.17
CA GLY A 109 5.38 10.00 -18.52
C GLY A 109 5.65 8.93 -19.58
N GLY A 110 5.79 7.66 -19.18
CA GLY A 110 5.94 6.53 -20.11
C GLY A 110 4.60 5.98 -20.63
N GLU A 111 4.65 5.12 -21.65
CA GLU A 111 3.46 4.46 -22.24
C GLU A 111 2.86 3.36 -21.35
N HIS A 112 3.59 2.94 -20.32
CA HIS A 112 3.15 1.88 -19.41
C HIS A 112 2.31 2.42 -18.25
N GLN A 113 1.58 1.51 -17.60
CA GLN A 113 0.83 1.79 -16.39
C GLN A 113 1.44 1.05 -15.19
N TRP A 114 1.27 1.61 -14.00
CA TRP A 114 1.87 1.17 -12.74
C TRP A 114 0.81 0.85 -11.70
N LEU A 115 1.10 -0.11 -10.81
CA LEU A 115 0.26 -0.35 -9.64
C LEU A 115 0.55 0.68 -8.56
N GLN A 116 -0.48 1.42 -8.17
CA GLN A 116 -0.44 2.34 -7.04
C GLN A 116 -1.37 1.84 -5.94
N VAL A 117 -0.82 1.71 -4.74
CA VAL A 117 -1.58 1.46 -3.50
C VAL A 117 -1.84 2.80 -2.83
N THR A 118 -3.07 2.99 -2.36
CA THR A 118 -3.46 4.15 -1.55
C THR A 118 -4.24 3.67 -0.32
N PHE A 119 -4.03 4.30 0.83
CA PHE A 119 -4.74 3.99 2.07
C PHE A 119 -4.73 5.20 3.00
N HIS A 120 -5.56 5.16 4.04
CA HIS A 120 -5.52 6.12 5.13
C HIS A 120 -4.93 5.47 6.38
N THR A 121 -4.16 6.23 7.15
CA THR A 121 -3.65 5.76 8.44
C THR A 121 -3.78 6.85 9.51
N PRO A 122 -4.13 6.50 10.76
CA PRO A 122 -4.04 7.42 11.88
C PRO A 122 -2.62 7.96 12.01
N VAL A 123 -2.47 9.26 12.26
CA VAL A 123 -1.15 9.89 12.41
C VAL A 123 -0.83 10.20 13.86
N TYR A 124 -1.85 10.32 14.70
CA TYR A 124 -1.67 10.58 16.12
C TYR A 124 -0.86 9.46 16.79
N SER A 125 0.09 9.82 17.64
CA SER A 125 0.97 8.91 18.40
C SER A 125 1.96 8.05 17.60
N HIS A 126 2.14 8.27 16.30
CA HIS A 126 3.04 7.46 15.48
C HIS A 126 4.46 8.06 15.43
N GLU A 127 5.45 7.33 15.95
CA GLU A 127 6.86 7.62 15.64
C GLU A 127 7.32 6.83 14.41
N LEU A 128 6.88 5.57 14.32
CA LEU A 128 7.16 4.63 13.23
C LEU A 128 5.95 3.72 13.05
N VAL A 129 5.57 3.48 11.80
CA VAL A 129 4.67 2.37 11.45
C VAL A 129 5.18 1.68 10.20
N GLU A 130 5.25 0.36 10.27
CA GLU A 130 5.52 -0.52 9.17
C GLU A 130 4.26 -1.32 8.85
N LEU A 131 3.86 -1.34 7.59
CA LEU A 131 2.72 -2.12 7.12
C LEU A 131 3.19 -3.12 6.09
N ASN A 132 2.93 -4.42 6.29
CA ASN A 132 3.05 -5.38 5.20
C ASN A 132 2.00 -5.06 4.15
N TYR A 133 2.36 -5.20 2.88
CA TYR A 133 1.40 -5.17 1.77
C TYR A 133 1.37 -6.52 1.05
N ARG A 134 0.18 -6.88 0.58
CA ARG A 134 -0.06 -7.95 -0.39
C ARG A 134 -0.97 -7.40 -1.46
N VAL A 135 -0.45 -7.27 -2.69
CA VAL A 135 -1.22 -6.86 -3.85
C VAL A 135 -1.40 -8.06 -4.76
N THR A 136 -2.65 -8.43 -5.00
CA THR A 136 -3.03 -9.53 -5.87
C THR A 136 -3.53 -8.95 -7.19
N VAL A 137 -3.02 -9.48 -8.30
CA VAL A 137 -3.40 -9.07 -9.66
C VAL A 137 -3.79 -10.30 -10.44
N GLN A 138 -4.94 -10.26 -11.10
CA GLN A 138 -5.45 -11.35 -11.93
C GLN A 138 -5.65 -10.88 -13.37
N ASN A 139 -5.14 -11.68 -14.32
CA ASN A 139 -5.32 -11.50 -15.75
C ASN A 139 -5.78 -12.80 -16.39
N ARG A 140 -6.56 -12.72 -17.46
CA ARG A 140 -6.91 -13.82 -18.36
C ARG A 140 -6.01 -13.88 -19.59
#